data_AF-A0A3Q7T878-F1
#
_entry.id   AF-A0A3Q7T878-F1
#
_cell.length_a   1.000
_cell.length_b   1.000
_cell.length_c   1.000
_cell.angle_alpha   90.00
_cell.angle_beta   90.00
_cell.angle_gamma   90.00
#
_symmetry.space_group_name_H-M   'P 1'
#
loop_
_entity.id
_entity.type
_entity.pdbx_description
1 polymer ?
#
loop_
_entity_poly.entity_id
_entity_poly.type
_entity_poly.pdbx_seq_one_letter_code
_entity_poly.pdbx_strand_id
1 'polypeptide(L)'
;MGGFEGHLYPGLSLFFYGLYHARLVSRALICNHPVQYRPCHPWRKGRWARLQQICYVGLVKILSAFILAAQELHNVHGQFVLISKIYHQRNFLYRKQWQHLTLYMTFFLSGCVDVVSQNLLPQRCAALEQGAQALGIFLFLPLMMSHMQDSEGVELQSHILLTQAIFVLVLVVIAELWAPNMLQLWVMKAFFYMMIGSWLIQIGFMLYKPISGYKWMDDDKNNIIFVTTFFCWHVAFIAILMIWVYGFSFLWYYYICRAELNYPAPTSARLYRHEDELDMEYDFLYAIAFQLSSSNP
;
A
#
# COMPACT_ATOMS: atom_id res chain seq x y z
N MET A 1 -15.80 -14.01 13.32
CA MET A 1 -15.68 -13.36 11.99
C MET A 1 -14.82 -12.13 12.15
N GLY A 2 -13.96 -11.80 11.17
CA GLY A 2 -13.33 -10.48 11.13
C GLY A 2 -14.43 -9.42 11.03
N GLY A 3 -14.28 -8.27 11.66
CA GLY A 3 -15.30 -7.23 11.58
C GLY A 3 -15.32 -6.51 10.23
N PHE A 4 -16.32 -5.66 10.01
CA PHE A 4 -16.31 -4.64 8.94
C PHE A 4 -14.98 -3.88 8.91
N GLU A 5 -14.56 -3.42 10.08
CA GLU A 5 -13.31 -2.67 10.27
C GLU A 5 -12.07 -3.51 9.95
N GLY A 6 -12.09 -4.80 10.27
CA GLY A 6 -11.01 -5.75 9.94
C GLY A 6 -10.82 -5.96 8.44
N HIS A 7 -11.77 -5.54 7.60
CA HIS A 7 -11.64 -5.54 6.15
C HIS A 7 -11.35 -4.13 5.60
N LEU A 8 -12.06 -3.12 6.12
CA LEU A 8 -11.96 -1.74 5.64
C LEU A 8 -10.55 -1.14 5.83
N TYR A 9 -10.00 -1.21 7.04
CA TYR A 9 -8.73 -0.56 7.34
C TYR A 9 -7.52 -1.17 6.63
N PRO A 10 -7.32 -2.51 6.61
CA PRO A 10 -6.24 -3.07 5.80
C PRO A 10 -6.48 -2.84 4.30
N GLY A 11 -7.74 -2.84 3.85
CA GLY A 11 -8.11 -2.49 2.48
C GLY A 11 -7.66 -1.08 2.08
N LEU A 12 -7.97 -0.07 2.90
CA LEU A 12 -7.53 1.32 2.70
C LEU A 12 -6.00 1.44 2.69
N SER A 13 -5.33 0.82 3.66
CA SER A 13 -3.86 0.84 3.77
C SER A 13 -3.20 0.31 2.49
N LEU A 14 -3.63 -0.86 2.00
CA LEU A 14 -3.10 -1.47 0.78
C LEU A 14 -3.46 -0.66 -0.47
N PHE A 15 -4.66 -0.10 -0.54
CA PHE A 15 -5.08 0.73 -1.67
C PHE A 15 -4.21 1.99 -1.82
N PHE A 16 -4.03 2.74 -0.73
CA PHE A 16 -3.17 3.94 -0.75
C PHE A 16 -1.71 3.60 -0.98
N TYR A 17 -1.23 2.47 -0.46
CA TYR A 17 0.12 1.98 -0.74
C TYR A 17 0.31 1.65 -2.23
N GLY A 18 -0.68 1.03 -2.87
CA GLY A 18 -0.69 0.80 -4.31
C GLY A 18 -0.69 2.10 -5.12
N LEU A 19 -1.48 3.09 -4.70
CA LEU A 19 -1.52 4.41 -5.34
C LEU A 19 -0.18 5.15 -5.23
N TYR A 20 0.50 5.03 -4.08
CA TYR A 20 1.86 5.54 -3.90
C TYR A 20 2.84 4.91 -4.89
N HIS A 21 2.82 3.58 -5.05
CA HIS A 21 3.63 2.88 -6.05
C HIS A 21 3.26 3.28 -7.49
N ALA A 22 1.98 3.49 -7.80
CA ALA A 22 1.54 3.96 -9.10
C ALA A 22 2.13 5.34 -9.47
N ARG A 23 2.18 6.26 -8.49
CA ARG A 23 2.83 7.56 -8.64
C ARG A 23 4.34 7.43 -8.86
N LEU A 24 5.02 6.58 -8.10
CA LEU A 24 6.46 6.33 -8.26
C LEU A 24 6.80 5.81 -9.65
N VAL A 25 6.04 4.82 -10.13
CA VAL A 25 6.20 4.23 -11.46
C VAL A 25 5.93 5.25 -12.56
N SER A 26 4.89 6.07 -12.42
CA SER A 26 4.56 7.13 -13.38
C SER A 26 5.69 8.13 -13.50
N ARG A 27 6.27 8.56 -12.38
CA ARG A 27 7.44 9.45 -12.37
C ARG A 27 8.67 8.82 -13.03
N ALA A 28 8.95 7.56 -12.72
CA ALA A 28 10.07 6.84 -13.33
C ALA A 28 9.92 6.74 -14.86
N LEU A 29 8.70 6.47 -15.34
CA LEU A 29 8.34 6.48 -16.75
C LEU A 29 8.55 7.84 -17.42
N ILE A 30 8.10 8.92 -16.79
CA ILE A 30 8.19 10.27 -17.35
C ILE A 30 9.64 10.75 -17.40
N CYS A 31 10.42 10.48 -16.34
CA CYS A 31 11.81 10.94 -16.24
C CYS A 31 12.83 10.00 -16.90
N ASN A 32 12.42 8.87 -17.51
CA ASN A 32 13.31 7.80 -17.99
C ASN A 32 14.36 7.37 -16.95
N HIS A 33 13.99 7.42 -15.66
CA HIS A 33 14.87 7.04 -14.56
C HIS A 33 14.51 5.64 -14.05
N PRO A 34 15.51 4.88 -13.55
CA PRO A 34 15.21 3.62 -12.88
C PRO A 34 14.24 3.88 -11.72
N VAL A 35 13.23 3.03 -11.58
CA VAL A 35 12.25 3.09 -10.46
C VAL A 35 12.94 2.90 -9.11
N GLN A 36 14.18 2.37 -9.12
CA GLN A 36 14.98 2.19 -7.92
C GLN A 36 14.90 3.42 -7.05
N TYR A 37 14.46 3.19 -5.82
CA TYR A 37 14.35 4.23 -4.83
C TYR A 37 15.68 4.99 -4.75
N ARG A 38 15.61 6.31 -4.96
CA ARG A 38 16.78 7.18 -5.07
C ARG A 38 17.73 6.93 -3.88
N PRO A 39 19.06 6.83 -4.11
CA PRO A 39 20.02 6.77 -3.01
C PRO A 39 19.80 7.95 -2.07
N CYS A 40 19.78 7.70 -0.76
CA CYS A 40 19.66 8.76 0.23
C CYS A 40 20.82 9.75 0.02
N HIS A 41 20.48 11.02 -0.26
CA HIS A 41 21.46 12.08 -0.43
C HIS A 41 22.36 12.18 0.82
N PRO A 42 23.63 12.59 0.71
CA PRO A 42 24.42 12.92 1.89
C PRO A 42 23.66 13.94 2.76
N TRP A 43 23.48 13.62 4.04
CA TRP A 43 22.69 14.40 4.99
C TRP A 43 23.10 15.88 4.97
N ARG A 44 22.17 16.78 4.61
CA ARG A 44 22.42 18.24 4.70
C ARG A 44 22.61 18.63 6.17
N LYS A 45 23.56 19.53 6.44
CA LYS A 45 23.86 20.02 7.80
C LYS A 45 22.71 20.89 8.32
N GLY A 46 21.94 20.39 9.28
CA GLY A 46 20.91 21.15 10.00
C GLY A 46 19.78 20.25 10.51
N ARG A 47 19.28 20.48 11.74
CA ARG A 47 18.20 19.67 12.33
C ARG A 47 16.94 19.66 11.45
N TRP A 48 16.59 20.78 10.83
CA TRP A 48 15.42 20.93 9.96
C TRP A 48 15.58 20.25 8.59
N ALA A 49 16.75 20.41 7.96
CA ALA A 49 17.08 19.69 6.72
C ALA A 49 17.12 18.17 6.93
N ARG A 50 17.55 17.73 8.12
CA ARG A 50 17.54 16.32 8.54
C ARG A 50 16.12 15.77 8.63
N LEU A 51 15.18 16.54 9.17
CA LEU A 51 13.77 16.15 9.30
C LEU A 51 13.07 16.08 7.93
N GLN A 52 13.38 17.00 7.01
CA GLN A 52 12.81 17.02 5.67
C GLN A 52 13.30 15.87 4.78
N GLN A 53 14.44 15.26 5.09
CA GLN A 53 15.02 14.15 4.34
C GLN A 53 14.57 12.75 4.81
N ILE A 54 13.72 12.69 5.84
CA ILE A 54 13.23 11.42 6.40
C ILE A 54 12.27 10.75 5.42
N CYS A 55 12.53 9.50 5.05
CA CYS A 55 11.58 8.71 4.29
C CYS A 55 10.44 8.22 5.21
N TYR A 56 9.23 8.74 4.98
CA TYR A 56 8.06 8.48 5.82
C TYR A 56 7.39 7.12 5.59
N VAL A 57 7.74 6.39 4.52
CA VAL A 57 7.08 5.13 4.14
C VAL A 57 7.13 4.11 5.27
N GLY A 58 8.32 3.88 5.85
CA GLY A 58 8.48 2.95 6.96
C GLY A 58 7.73 3.37 8.22
N LEU A 59 7.70 4.68 8.53
CA LEU A 59 6.95 5.21 9.67
C LEU A 59 5.44 5.04 9.50
N VAL A 60 4.91 5.27 8.29
CA VAL A 60 3.49 5.05 7.97
C VAL A 60 3.13 3.57 8.10
N LYS A 61 3.99 2.65 7.65
CA LYS A 61 3.79 1.20 7.84
C LYS A 61 3.72 0.81 9.32
N ILE A 62 4.65 1.32 10.13
CA ILE A 62 4.68 1.08 11.57
C ILE A 62 3.40 1.61 12.24
N LEU A 63 3.05 2.87 11.98
CA LEU A 63 1.88 3.51 12.59
C LEU A 63 0.59 2.79 12.21
N SER A 64 0.41 2.46 10.93
CA SER A 64 -0.77 1.73 10.47
C SER A 64 -0.84 0.32 11.07
N ALA A 65 0.28 -0.40 11.20
CA ALA A 65 0.30 -1.70 11.88
C ALA A 65 -0.13 -1.59 13.35
N PHE A 66 0.30 -0.55 14.07
CA PHE A 66 -0.15 -0.31 15.44
C PHE A 66 -1.65 -0.01 15.52
N ILE A 67 -2.17 0.86 14.64
CA ILE A 67 -3.60 1.20 14.60
C ILE A 67 -4.42 -0.06 14.34
N LEU A 68 -4.04 -0.86 13.33
CA LEU A 68 -4.70 -2.11 12.97
C LEU A 68 -4.69 -3.13 14.12
N ALA A 69 -3.54 -3.30 14.79
CA ALA A 69 -3.42 -4.20 15.93
C ALA A 69 -4.25 -3.73 17.14
N ALA A 70 -4.23 -2.43 17.46
CA ALA A 70 -4.99 -1.86 18.56
C ALA A 70 -6.50 -2.02 18.35
N GLN A 71 -6.97 -1.81 17.11
CA GLN A 71 -8.37 -1.96 16.75
C GLN A 71 -8.83 -3.42 16.77
N GLU A 72 -8.03 -4.37 16.30
CA GLU A 72 -8.35 -5.80 16.45
C GLU A 72 -8.44 -6.21 17.93
N LEU A 73 -7.51 -5.72 18.77
CA LEU A 73 -7.54 -5.99 20.20
C LEU A 73 -8.75 -5.33 20.88
N HIS A 74 -9.15 -4.13 20.46
CA HIS A 74 -10.33 -3.45 20.98
C HIS A 74 -11.63 -4.22 20.70
N ASN A 75 -11.70 -4.90 19.55
CA ASN A 75 -12.87 -5.71 19.17
C ASN A 75 -12.98 -7.04 19.94
N VAL A 76 -11.99 -7.41 20.74
CA VAL A 76 -12.03 -8.61 21.59
C VAL A 76 -12.72 -8.30 22.92
N HIS A 77 -13.93 -8.82 23.11
CA HIS A 77 -14.77 -8.58 24.28
C HIS A 77 -14.40 -9.45 25.52
N GLY A 78 -13.13 -9.87 25.65
CA GLY A 78 -12.67 -10.75 26.73
C GLY A 78 -11.15 -10.83 26.83
N GLN A 79 -10.64 -11.70 27.72
CA GLN A 79 -9.19 -11.88 27.86
C GLN A 79 -8.62 -12.52 26.58
N PHE A 80 -7.60 -11.89 25.98
CA PHE A 80 -6.93 -12.39 24.77
C PHE A 80 -6.08 -13.63 25.12
N VAL A 81 -6.73 -14.79 25.23
CA VAL A 81 -6.11 -16.05 25.61
C VAL A 81 -5.97 -16.93 24.38
N LEU A 82 -4.76 -17.46 24.15
CA LEU A 82 -4.43 -18.28 22.99
C LEU A 82 -5.09 -19.67 23.05
N ILE A 83 -5.20 -20.25 24.25
CA ILE A 83 -5.81 -21.57 24.49
C ILE A 83 -6.74 -21.47 25.69
N SER A 84 -8.01 -21.78 25.50
CA SER A 84 -8.90 -22.07 26.63
C SER A 84 -8.74 -23.53 27.05
N LYS A 85 -8.67 -23.78 28.35
CA LYS A 85 -8.75 -25.14 28.93
C LYS A 85 -10.15 -25.48 29.43
N ILE A 86 -11.17 -24.73 29.00
CA ILE A 86 -12.55 -24.96 29.39
C ILE A 86 -13.07 -26.23 28.68
N TYR A 87 -13.56 -27.21 29.45
CA TYR A 87 -14.11 -28.52 29.01
C TYR A 87 -13.14 -29.53 28.36
N HIS A 88 -11.87 -29.62 28.80
CA HIS A 88 -10.88 -30.60 28.28
C HIS A 88 -10.60 -30.57 26.76
N GLN A 89 -11.22 -29.67 26.00
CA GLN A 89 -10.89 -29.43 24.60
C GLN A 89 -9.86 -28.29 24.46
N ARG A 90 -8.79 -28.55 23.73
CA ARG A 90 -7.77 -27.54 23.36
C ARG A 90 -8.28 -26.73 22.17
N ASN A 91 -9.27 -25.87 22.40
CA ASN A 91 -9.77 -24.97 21.36
C ASN A 91 -8.96 -23.67 21.37
N PHE A 92 -8.36 -23.35 20.22
CA PHE A 92 -7.74 -22.05 20.00
C PHE A 92 -8.84 -21.00 19.87
N LEU A 93 -8.93 -20.10 20.85
CA LEU A 93 -9.88 -19.00 20.80
C LEU A 93 -9.37 -17.90 19.88
N TYR A 94 -10.29 -17.15 19.26
CA TYR A 94 -9.97 -15.98 18.43
C TYR A 94 -9.02 -16.27 17.25
N ARG A 95 -9.17 -17.43 16.57
CA ARG A 95 -8.29 -17.87 15.46
C ARG A 95 -8.10 -16.79 14.39
N LYS A 96 -9.18 -16.16 13.93
CA LYS A 96 -9.15 -15.10 12.90
C LYS A 96 -8.39 -13.86 13.38
N GLN A 97 -8.56 -13.45 14.64
CA GLN A 97 -7.83 -12.32 15.22
C GLN A 97 -6.32 -12.59 15.34
N TRP A 98 -5.91 -13.82 15.70
CA TRP A 98 -4.50 -14.21 15.71
C TRP A 98 -3.88 -14.20 14.30
N GLN A 99 -4.63 -14.58 13.28
CA GLN A 99 -4.20 -14.46 11.89
C GLN A 99 -4.01 -12.99 11.49
N HIS A 100 -4.97 -12.11 11.83
CA HIS A 100 -4.87 -10.67 11.57
C HIS A 100 -3.68 -10.03 12.31
N LEU A 101 -3.48 -10.36 13.58
CA LEU A 101 -2.34 -9.85 14.37
C LEU A 101 -1.01 -10.30 13.76
N THR A 102 -0.93 -11.55 13.28
CA THR A 102 0.25 -12.06 12.59
C THR A 102 0.52 -11.29 11.30
N LEU A 103 -0.52 -11.03 10.50
CA LEU A 103 -0.42 -10.20 9.30
C LEU A 103 0.11 -8.79 9.64
N TYR A 104 -0.45 -8.13 10.65
CA TYR A 104 -0.03 -6.78 11.04
C TYR A 104 1.39 -6.75 11.60
N MET A 105 1.82 -7.81 12.29
CA MET A 105 3.21 -7.95 12.75
C MET A 105 4.18 -8.01 11.57
N THR A 106 3.83 -8.71 10.48
CA THR A 106 4.69 -8.72 9.28
C THR A 106 4.80 -7.33 8.64
N PHE A 107 3.71 -6.55 8.64
CA PHE A 107 3.69 -5.19 8.13
C PHE A 107 4.51 -4.23 9.01
N PHE A 108 4.41 -4.37 10.33
CA PHE A 108 5.23 -3.67 11.31
C PHE A 108 6.72 -3.95 11.10
N LEU A 109 7.11 -5.22 10.98
CA LEU A 109 8.50 -5.61 10.75
C LEU A 109 9.03 -5.09 9.41
N SER A 110 8.23 -5.13 8.34
CA SER A 110 8.58 -4.48 7.06
C SER A 110 8.78 -2.97 7.23
N GLY A 111 7.92 -2.30 8.00
CA GLY A 111 8.09 -0.88 8.30
C GLY A 111 9.36 -0.57 9.09
N CYS A 112 9.72 -1.41 10.07
CA CYS A 112 10.98 -1.29 10.80
C CYS A 112 12.19 -1.44 9.88
N VAL A 113 12.17 -2.41 8.97
CA VAL A 113 13.22 -2.60 7.96
C VAL A 113 13.34 -1.38 7.05
N ASP A 114 12.22 -0.83 6.58
CA ASP A 114 12.21 0.39 5.78
C ASP A 114 12.83 1.58 6.54
N VAL A 115 12.46 1.78 7.82
CA VAL A 115 13.03 2.87 8.64
C VAL A 115 14.53 2.69 8.82
N VAL A 116 14.98 1.48 9.17
CA VAL A 116 16.40 1.18 9.38
C VAL A 116 17.17 1.42 8.09
N SER A 117 16.69 0.87 6.98
CA SER A 117 17.35 0.98 5.67
C SER A 117 17.41 2.42 5.16
N GLN A 118 16.30 3.17 5.26
CA GLN A 118 16.18 4.48 4.63
C GLN A 118 16.76 5.61 5.50
N ASN A 119 16.69 5.49 6.83
CA ASN A 119 16.97 6.61 7.74
C ASN A 119 18.13 6.35 8.73
N LEU A 120 18.48 5.10 9.02
CA LEU A 120 19.50 4.77 10.02
C LEU A 120 20.81 4.28 9.41
N LEU A 121 20.74 3.51 8.32
CA LEU A 121 21.94 3.00 7.65
C LEU A 121 22.67 4.12 6.88
N PRO A 122 24.02 4.11 6.84
CA PRO A 122 24.79 5.04 6.02
C PRO A 122 24.49 4.93 4.52
N GLN A 123 24.16 3.71 4.07
CA GLN A 123 23.75 3.43 2.71
C GLN A 123 22.45 2.62 2.73
N ARG A 124 21.48 3.08 1.94
CA ARG A 124 20.18 2.43 1.81
C ARG A 124 20.31 1.04 1.21
N CYS A 125 19.64 0.06 1.80
CA CYS A 125 19.62 -1.32 1.34
C CYS A 125 18.24 -1.68 0.75
N ALA A 126 18.00 -1.31 -0.50
CA ALA A 126 16.72 -1.55 -1.18
C ALA A 126 16.35 -3.05 -1.26
N ALA A 127 17.35 -3.93 -1.40
CA ALA A 127 17.12 -5.38 -1.42
C ALA A 127 16.56 -5.91 -0.10
N LEU A 128 16.97 -5.33 1.04
CA LEU A 128 16.45 -5.70 2.35
C LEU A 128 14.99 -5.25 2.52
N GLU A 129 14.67 -4.04 2.06
CA GLU A 129 13.29 -3.50 2.04
C GLU A 129 12.37 -4.39 1.21
N GLN A 130 12.78 -4.71 -0.03
CA GLN A 130 12.05 -5.60 -0.93
C GLN A 130 11.91 -7.01 -0.36
N GLY A 131 12.98 -7.55 0.24
CA GLY A 131 12.98 -8.87 0.88
C GLY A 131 12.00 -8.96 2.05
N ALA A 132 11.99 -7.96 2.93
CA ALA A 132 11.06 -7.90 4.04
C ALA A 132 9.60 -7.77 3.58
N GLN A 133 9.35 -6.96 2.54
CA GLN A 133 8.04 -6.84 1.91
C GLN A 133 7.59 -8.16 1.28
N ALA A 134 8.45 -8.81 0.50
CA ALA A 134 8.16 -10.08 -0.15
C ALA A 134 7.84 -11.17 0.88
N LEU A 135 8.61 -11.24 1.98
CA LEU A 135 8.35 -12.16 3.08
C LEU A 135 6.99 -11.91 3.72
N GLY A 136 6.63 -10.65 3.98
CA GLY A 136 5.32 -10.29 4.54
C GLY A 136 4.15 -10.72 3.65
N ILE A 137 4.24 -10.45 2.35
CA ILE A 137 3.20 -10.87 1.38
C ILE A 137 3.16 -12.39 1.20
N PHE A 138 4.31 -13.06 1.24
CA PHE A 138 4.38 -14.53 1.18
C PHE A 138 3.65 -15.18 2.36
N LEU A 139 3.82 -14.66 3.58
CA LEU A 139 3.13 -15.15 4.78
C LEU A 139 1.61 -14.91 4.75
N PHE A 140 1.13 -13.95 3.97
CA PHE A 140 -0.29 -13.69 3.83
C PHE A 140 -1.03 -14.86 3.16
N LEU A 141 -0.41 -15.54 2.21
CA LEU A 141 -1.04 -16.61 1.45
C LEU A 141 -1.49 -17.82 2.33
N PRO A 142 -0.62 -18.45 3.16
CA PRO A 142 -1.07 -19.53 4.04
C PRO A 142 -2.05 -19.06 5.13
N LEU A 143 -1.94 -17.81 5.59
CA LEU A 143 -2.93 -17.22 6.50
C LEU A 143 -4.31 -17.13 5.85
N MET A 144 -4.39 -16.72 4.59
CA MET A 144 -5.65 -16.64 3.85
C MET A 144 -6.25 -18.03 3.59
N MET A 145 -5.43 -19.01 3.21
CA MET A 145 -5.90 -20.39 3.01
C MET A 145 -6.53 -20.98 4.26
N SER A 146 -5.94 -20.74 5.43
CA SER A 146 -6.53 -21.16 6.71
C SER A 146 -7.71 -20.28 7.15
N HIS A 147 -7.76 -19.02 6.73
CA HIS A 147 -8.87 -18.10 7.03
C HIS A 147 -10.19 -18.51 6.38
N MET A 148 -10.12 -19.04 5.16
CA MET A 148 -11.28 -19.40 4.33
C MET A 148 -11.91 -20.75 4.69
N GLN A 149 -11.26 -21.59 5.50
CA GLN A 149 -11.73 -22.96 5.77
C GLN A 149 -13.11 -23.03 6.43
N ASP A 150 -13.47 -22.00 7.20
CA ASP A 150 -14.76 -21.93 7.91
C ASP A 150 -15.78 -21.04 7.15
N SER A 151 -15.52 -20.66 5.89
CA SER A 151 -16.34 -19.71 5.12
C SER A 151 -17.12 -20.42 4.01
N GLU A 152 -18.33 -19.95 3.70
CA GLU A 152 -19.20 -20.51 2.64
C GLU A 152 -19.75 -19.39 1.73
N GLY A 153 -20.40 -19.78 0.61
CA GLY A 153 -21.15 -18.87 -0.26
C GLY A 153 -20.38 -17.64 -0.77
N VAL A 154 -20.93 -16.45 -0.46
CA VAL A 154 -20.41 -15.14 -0.88
C VAL A 154 -19.12 -14.82 -0.14
N GLU A 155 -19.03 -15.11 1.15
CA GLU A 155 -17.80 -14.93 1.93
C GLU A 155 -16.66 -15.76 1.30
N LEU A 156 -16.91 -17.04 1.04
CA LEU A 156 -15.91 -17.95 0.45
C LEU A 156 -15.47 -17.46 -0.94
N GLN A 157 -16.42 -17.20 -1.85
CA GLN A 157 -16.10 -16.77 -3.21
C GLN A 157 -15.30 -15.47 -3.22
N SER A 158 -15.64 -14.52 -2.34
CA SER A 158 -14.93 -13.24 -2.27
C SER A 158 -13.49 -13.41 -1.79
N HIS A 159 -13.26 -14.28 -0.81
CA HIS A 159 -11.91 -14.56 -0.32
C HIS A 159 -11.09 -15.42 -1.29
N ILE A 160 -11.71 -16.30 -2.08
CA ILE A 160 -11.02 -17.04 -3.16
C ILE A 160 -10.44 -16.05 -4.18
N LEU A 161 -11.25 -15.09 -4.64
CA LEU A 161 -10.80 -14.05 -5.58
C LEU A 161 -9.69 -13.17 -4.98
N LEU A 162 -9.82 -12.80 -3.70
CA LEU A 162 -8.77 -12.10 -2.96
C LEU A 162 -7.47 -12.92 -2.93
N THR A 163 -7.56 -14.22 -2.64
CA THR A 163 -6.42 -15.14 -2.57
C THR A 163 -5.72 -15.28 -3.90
N GLN A 164 -6.47 -15.33 -5.01
CA GLN A 164 -5.90 -15.35 -6.36
C GLN A 164 -5.09 -14.08 -6.64
N ALA A 165 -5.62 -12.89 -6.29
CA ALA A 165 -4.90 -11.63 -6.44
C ALA A 165 -3.63 -11.58 -5.57
N ILE A 166 -3.70 -12.04 -4.32
CA ILE A 166 -2.54 -12.14 -3.42
C ILE A 166 -1.49 -13.10 -4.00
N PHE A 167 -1.90 -14.25 -4.52
CA PHE A 167 -0.98 -15.22 -5.12
C PHE A 167 -0.20 -14.62 -6.29
N VAL A 168 -0.87 -13.89 -7.20
CA VAL A 168 -0.17 -13.22 -8.29
C VAL A 168 0.75 -12.11 -7.76
N LEU A 169 0.34 -11.35 -6.76
CA LEU A 169 1.22 -10.37 -6.11
C LEU A 169 2.46 -11.01 -5.50
N VAL A 170 2.34 -12.18 -4.85
CA VAL A 170 3.48 -12.97 -4.33
C VAL A 170 4.47 -13.27 -5.45
N LEU A 171 3.99 -13.74 -6.60
CA LEU A 171 4.86 -14.00 -7.76
C LEU A 171 5.57 -12.74 -8.26
N VAL A 172 4.85 -11.61 -8.31
CA VAL A 172 5.41 -10.32 -8.73
C VAL A 172 6.51 -9.85 -7.77
N VAL A 173 6.28 -9.89 -6.46
CA VAL A 173 7.29 -9.44 -5.48
C VAL A 173 8.49 -10.38 -5.40
N ILE A 174 8.31 -11.69 -5.62
CA ILE A 174 9.42 -12.63 -5.74
C ILE A 174 10.24 -12.34 -7.00
N ALA A 175 9.58 -12.14 -8.15
CA ALA A 175 10.26 -11.78 -9.38
C ALA A 175 11.01 -10.45 -9.25
N GLU A 176 10.48 -9.49 -8.49
CA GLU A 176 11.12 -8.20 -8.22
C GLU A 176 12.46 -8.36 -7.48
N LEU A 177 12.62 -9.37 -6.61
CA LEU A 177 13.89 -9.63 -5.92
C LEU A 177 15.02 -9.98 -6.90
N TRP A 178 14.69 -10.66 -8.00
CA TRP A 178 15.65 -11.06 -9.03
C TRP A 178 15.85 -9.99 -10.10
N ALA A 179 14.80 -9.22 -10.40
CA ALA A 179 14.80 -8.22 -11.45
C ALA A 179 14.21 -6.86 -10.99
N PRO A 180 14.83 -6.18 -10.01
CA PRO A 180 14.26 -4.99 -9.36
C PRO A 180 14.14 -3.79 -10.30
N ASN A 181 14.79 -3.82 -11.47
CA ASN A 181 14.77 -2.73 -12.45
C ASN A 181 13.70 -2.89 -13.53
N MET A 182 12.99 -4.02 -13.56
CA MET A 182 11.96 -4.26 -14.55
C MET A 182 10.70 -3.45 -14.22
N LEU A 183 10.45 -2.41 -15.02
CA LEU A 183 9.31 -1.52 -14.84
C LEU A 183 7.96 -2.26 -14.79
N GLN A 184 7.79 -3.33 -15.59
CA GLN A 184 6.54 -4.10 -15.62
C GLN A 184 6.20 -4.68 -14.23
N LEU A 185 7.19 -5.14 -13.47
CA LEU A 185 6.98 -5.69 -12.13
C LEU A 185 6.46 -4.61 -11.18
N TRP A 186 6.95 -3.38 -11.30
CA TRP A 186 6.45 -2.27 -10.48
C TRP A 186 5.04 -1.83 -10.86
N VAL A 187 4.71 -1.80 -12.16
CA VAL A 187 3.34 -1.57 -12.64
C VAL A 187 2.39 -2.63 -12.09
N MET A 188 2.76 -3.91 -12.22
CA MET A 188 1.97 -5.04 -11.71
C MET A 188 1.82 -4.97 -10.19
N LYS A 189 2.89 -4.66 -9.47
CA LYS A 189 2.89 -4.50 -8.00
C LYS A 189 1.90 -3.42 -7.57
N ALA A 190 1.98 -2.24 -8.17
CA ALA A 190 1.06 -1.13 -7.88
C ALA A 190 -0.40 -1.55 -8.15
N PHE A 191 -0.65 -2.14 -9.33
CA PHE A 191 -1.96 -2.63 -9.73
C PHE A 191 -2.55 -3.62 -8.71
N PHE A 192 -1.80 -4.67 -8.35
CA PHE A 192 -2.30 -5.70 -7.45
C PHE A 192 -2.46 -5.20 -6.01
N TYR A 193 -1.63 -4.27 -5.52
CA TYR A 193 -1.88 -3.63 -4.23
C TYR A 193 -3.19 -2.86 -4.20
N MET A 194 -3.46 -2.04 -5.24
CA MET A 194 -4.74 -1.33 -5.34
C MET A 194 -5.92 -2.30 -5.52
N MET A 195 -5.74 -3.37 -6.30
CA MET A 195 -6.76 -4.39 -6.50
C MET A 195 -7.14 -5.09 -5.18
N ILE A 196 -6.14 -5.62 -4.45
CA ILE A 196 -6.33 -6.28 -3.15
C ILE A 196 -6.96 -5.31 -2.15
N GLY A 197 -6.47 -4.07 -2.09
CA GLY A 197 -6.99 -3.04 -1.18
C GLY A 197 -8.45 -2.69 -1.46
N SER A 198 -8.77 -2.38 -2.71
CA SER A 198 -10.16 -2.05 -3.12
C SER A 198 -11.11 -3.23 -2.92
N TRP A 199 -10.65 -4.46 -3.16
CA TRP A 199 -11.46 -5.65 -2.96
C TRP A 199 -11.72 -5.95 -1.49
N LEU A 200 -10.74 -5.76 -0.60
CA LEU A 200 -10.94 -5.86 0.84
C LEU A 200 -12.00 -4.86 1.34
N ILE A 201 -11.97 -3.62 0.84
CA ILE A 201 -13.00 -2.62 1.14
C ILE A 201 -14.37 -3.13 0.69
N GLN A 202 -14.47 -3.65 -0.54
CA GLN A 202 -15.70 -4.19 -1.10
C GLN A 202 -16.24 -5.37 -0.26
N ILE A 203 -15.37 -6.29 0.18
CA ILE A 203 -15.75 -7.41 1.08
C ILE A 203 -16.35 -6.87 2.38
N GLY A 204 -15.73 -5.84 2.98
CA GLY A 204 -16.24 -5.20 4.19
C GLY A 204 -17.67 -4.71 4.01
N PHE A 205 -17.93 -3.95 2.94
CA PHE A 205 -19.29 -3.48 2.64
C PHE A 205 -20.25 -4.63 2.31
N MET A 206 -19.84 -5.59 1.48
CA MET A 206 -20.69 -6.70 1.05
C MET A 206 -21.17 -7.58 2.22
N LEU A 207 -20.27 -7.91 3.16
CA LEU A 207 -20.57 -8.84 4.25
C LEU A 207 -21.20 -8.18 5.48
N TYR A 208 -20.85 -6.93 5.79
CA TYR A 208 -21.22 -6.31 7.08
C TYR A 208 -22.10 -5.06 6.95
N LYS A 209 -21.93 -4.25 5.91
CA LYS A 209 -22.65 -2.98 5.73
C LYS A 209 -22.99 -2.75 4.25
N PRO A 210 -23.92 -3.54 3.66
CA PRO A 210 -24.19 -3.46 2.24
C PRO A 210 -24.74 -2.07 1.88
N ILE A 211 -24.12 -1.43 0.88
CA ILE A 211 -24.49 -0.07 0.46
C ILE A 211 -25.94 -0.03 -0.07
N SER A 212 -26.41 -1.11 -0.67
CA SER A 212 -27.79 -1.26 -1.15
C SER A 212 -28.82 -1.44 -0.04
N GLY A 213 -28.38 -1.68 1.21
CA GLY A 213 -29.24 -2.07 2.33
C GLY A 213 -29.70 -3.54 2.30
N TYR A 214 -29.47 -4.27 1.20
CA TYR A 214 -29.80 -5.69 1.08
C TYR A 214 -28.59 -6.56 1.43
N LYS A 215 -28.78 -7.45 2.42
CA LYS A 215 -27.74 -8.40 2.82
C LYS A 215 -27.53 -9.44 1.72
N TRP A 216 -26.26 -9.68 1.39
CA TRP A 216 -25.86 -10.75 0.50
C TRP A 216 -26.01 -12.10 1.23
N MET A 217 -26.72 -13.02 0.60
CA MET A 217 -27.01 -14.35 1.15
C MET A 217 -26.08 -15.40 0.54
N ASP A 218 -25.50 -16.25 1.38
CA ASP A 218 -24.51 -17.27 1.00
C ASP A 218 -25.11 -18.45 0.21
N ASP A 219 -26.41 -18.68 0.33
CA ASP A 219 -27.15 -19.73 -0.37
C ASP A 219 -27.73 -19.27 -1.72
N ASP A 220 -27.69 -17.98 -2.03
CA ASP A 220 -28.18 -17.43 -3.28
C ASP A 220 -27.10 -17.45 -4.37
N LYS A 221 -27.34 -18.28 -5.38
CA LYS A 221 -26.46 -18.42 -6.55
C LYS A 221 -26.27 -17.11 -7.31
N ASN A 222 -27.28 -16.24 -7.35
CA ASN A 222 -27.16 -14.96 -8.05
C ASN A 222 -26.13 -14.08 -7.34
N ASN A 223 -26.20 -14.00 -6.01
CA ASN A 223 -25.21 -13.28 -5.21
C ASN A 223 -23.79 -13.81 -5.49
N ILE A 224 -23.58 -15.12 -5.49
CA ILE A 224 -22.25 -15.70 -5.76
C ILE A 224 -21.73 -15.31 -7.16
N ILE A 225 -22.58 -15.35 -8.20
CA ILE A 225 -22.17 -14.97 -9.57
C ILE A 225 -21.82 -13.48 -9.64
N PHE A 226 -22.64 -12.62 -9.04
CA PHE A 226 -22.41 -11.17 -9.06
C PHE A 226 -21.12 -10.76 -8.34
N VAL A 227 -20.66 -11.50 -7.31
CA VAL A 227 -19.35 -11.27 -6.66
C VAL A 227 -18.23 -11.23 -7.70
N THR A 228 -18.18 -12.21 -8.60
CA THR A 228 -17.16 -12.25 -9.65
C THR A 228 -17.31 -11.09 -10.64
N THR A 229 -18.54 -10.70 -10.98
CA THR A 229 -18.78 -9.52 -11.81
C THR A 229 -18.24 -8.24 -11.17
N PHE A 230 -18.49 -8.02 -9.87
CA PHE A 230 -17.92 -6.90 -9.13
C PHE A 230 -16.39 -6.93 -9.13
N PHE A 231 -15.78 -8.10 -8.92
CA PHE A 231 -14.33 -8.24 -8.98
C PHE A 231 -13.76 -7.82 -10.35
N CYS A 232 -14.40 -8.21 -11.46
CA CYS A 232 -14.00 -7.78 -12.80
C CYS A 232 -14.10 -6.26 -12.99
N TRP A 233 -15.13 -5.63 -12.44
CA TRP A 233 -15.26 -4.16 -12.45
C TRP A 233 -14.12 -3.48 -11.67
N HIS A 234 -13.72 -4.03 -10.53
CA HIS A 234 -12.55 -3.53 -9.81
C HIS A 234 -11.28 -3.64 -10.66
N VAL A 235 -11.04 -4.77 -11.32
CA VAL A 235 -9.88 -4.95 -12.24
C VAL A 235 -9.87 -3.86 -13.32
N ALA A 236 -11.00 -3.62 -13.99
CA ALA A 236 -11.10 -2.60 -15.03
C ALA A 236 -10.91 -1.17 -14.47
N PHE A 237 -11.56 -0.85 -13.35
CA PHE A 237 -11.46 0.48 -12.74
C PHE A 237 -10.05 0.81 -12.26
N ILE A 238 -9.35 -0.17 -11.68
CA ILE A 238 -7.97 -0.02 -11.21
C ILE A 238 -7.02 0.20 -12.39
N ALA A 239 -7.23 -0.48 -13.52
CA ALA A 239 -6.46 -0.24 -14.74
C ALA A 239 -6.69 1.18 -15.29
N ILE A 240 -7.94 1.64 -15.32
CA ILE A 240 -8.28 3.01 -15.70
C ILE A 240 -7.61 4.01 -14.75
N LEU A 241 -7.69 3.78 -13.44
CA LEU A 241 -7.08 4.64 -12.42
C LEU A 241 -5.56 4.76 -12.62
N MET A 242 -4.87 3.66 -12.94
CA MET A 242 -3.43 3.68 -13.25
C MET A 242 -3.12 4.60 -14.45
N ILE A 243 -3.93 4.52 -15.52
CA ILE A 243 -3.78 5.38 -16.71
C ILE A 243 -4.02 6.85 -16.33
N TRP A 244 -5.03 7.12 -15.51
CA TRP A 244 -5.32 8.47 -15.02
C TRP A 244 -4.19 9.04 -14.16
N VAL A 245 -3.63 8.26 -13.23
CA VAL A 245 -2.48 8.67 -12.40
C VAL A 245 -1.26 9.00 -13.26
N TYR A 246 -1.00 8.18 -14.28
CA TYR A 246 0.07 8.44 -15.24
C TYR A 246 -0.17 9.73 -16.03
N GLY A 247 -1.37 9.88 -16.61
CA GLY A 247 -1.75 11.06 -17.38
C GLY A 247 -1.67 12.35 -16.54
N PHE A 248 -2.17 12.32 -15.31
CA PHE A 248 -2.08 13.47 -14.40
C PHE A 248 -0.61 13.79 -14.05
N SER A 249 0.21 12.78 -13.76
CA SER A 249 1.64 12.97 -13.49
C SER A 249 2.37 13.57 -14.69
N PHE A 250 2.03 13.14 -15.91
CA PHE A 250 2.60 13.64 -17.16
C PHE A 250 2.23 15.10 -17.41
N LEU A 251 0.93 15.44 -17.28
CA LEU A 251 0.46 16.81 -17.44
C LEU A 251 1.10 17.73 -16.40
N TRP A 252 1.15 17.30 -15.14
CA TRP A 252 1.81 18.04 -14.06
C TRP A 252 3.28 18.34 -14.40
N TYR A 253 4.05 17.32 -14.79
CA TYR A 253 5.45 17.47 -15.18
C TYR A 253 5.60 18.41 -16.39
N TYR A 254 4.73 18.27 -17.39
CA TYR A 254 4.78 19.07 -18.61
C TYR A 254 4.44 20.55 -18.36
N TYR A 255 3.40 20.85 -17.58
CA TYR A 255 2.92 22.21 -17.38
C TYR A 255 3.71 22.99 -16.33
N ILE A 256 4.20 22.35 -15.27
CA ILE A 256 4.84 23.06 -14.16
C ILE A 256 6.35 23.08 -14.34
N CYS A 257 6.99 21.91 -14.51
CA CYS A 257 8.45 21.85 -14.60
C CYS A 257 8.99 22.42 -15.92
N ARG A 258 8.26 22.29 -17.04
CA ARG A 258 8.70 22.86 -18.33
C ARG A 258 8.46 24.36 -18.44
N ALA A 259 7.47 24.91 -17.74
CA ALA A 259 7.22 26.35 -17.70
C ALA A 259 8.33 27.11 -16.96
N GLU A 260 8.91 26.53 -15.91
CA GLU A 260 10.07 27.10 -15.18
C GLU A 260 11.37 27.14 -16.00
N LEU A 261 11.51 26.28 -17.01
CA LEU A 261 12.65 26.29 -17.94
C LEU A 261 12.55 27.37 -19.03
N ASN A 262 11.34 27.87 -19.31
CA ASN A 262 11.11 28.91 -20.32
C ASN A 262 11.24 30.34 -19.77
N TYR A 263 11.40 30.53 -18.45
CA TYR A 263 11.81 31.82 -17.89
C TYR A 263 13.35 31.88 -17.79
N PRO A 264 14.01 32.83 -18.49
CA PRO A 264 15.46 32.92 -18.47
C PRO A 264 15.93 33.42 -17.10
N ALA A 265 16.41 32.50 -16.26
CA ALA A 265 17.16 32.88 -15.07
C ALA A 265 18.59 33.32 -15.45
N PRO A 266 19.17 34.30 -14.74
CA PRO A 266 20.52 34.78 -14.98
C PRO A 266 21.54 33.65 -14.88
N THR A 267 22.59 33.74 -15.69
CA THR A 267 23.55 32.68 -16.03
C THR A 267 24.23 31.99 -14.84
N SER A 268 24.25 32.62 -13.66
CA SER A 268 24.74 32.03 -12.40
C SER A 268 23.81 30.99 -11.79
N ALA A 269 22.50 31.03 -12.08
CA ALA A 269 21.53 30.06 -11.60
C ALA A 269 21.55 28.74 -12.40
N ARG A 270 22.20 28.73 -13.57
CA ARG A 270 22.22 27.56 -14.46
C ARG A 270 23.16 26.44 -13.97
N LEU A 271 24.15 26.78 -13.15
CA LEU A 271 25.06 25.81 -12.49
C LEU A 271 24.44 25.19 -11.23
N TYR A 272 23.60 25.91 -10.50
CA TYR A 272 22.85 25.37 -9.36
C TYR A 272 21.61 24.56 -9.79
N ARG A 273 20.97 24.94 -10.91
CA ARG A 273 19.77 24.28 -11.43
C ARG A 273 19.98 22.81 -11.84
N HIS A 274 21.20 22.41 -12.21
CA HIS A 274 21.50 21.02 -12.54
C HIS A 274 21.66 20.14 -11.27
N GLU A 275 21.96 20.75 -10.12
CA GLU A 275 21.88 20.10 -8.79
C GLU A 275 20.46 20.17 -8.21
N ASP A 276 19.68 21.21 -8.50
CA ASP A 276 18.30 21.40 -8.03
C ASP A 276 17.22 20.61 -8.83
N GLU A 277 17.49 20.20 -10.08
CA GLU A 277 16.63 19.25 -10.82
C GLU A 277 16.46 17.90 -10.08
N LEU A 278 17.32 17.63 -9.08
CA LEU A 278 17.23 16.51 -8.18
C LEU A 278 16.37 16.78 -6.93
N ASP A 279 15.84 17.98 -6.65
CA ASP A 279 15.12 18.30 -5.40
C ASP A 279 13.58 18.42 -5.55
N MET A 280 13.00 17.75 -6.55
CA MET A 280 11.55 17.71 -6.90
C MET A 280 10.54 17.39 -5.77
N GLU A 281 10.97 16.93 -4.59
CA GLU A 281 10.09 16.71 -3.43
C GLU A 281 9.92 17.98 -2.60
N TYR A 282 10.93 18.87 -2.61
CA TYR A 282 10.86 20.19 -1.98
C TYR A 282 9.96 21.13 -2.77
N ASP A 283 10.04 21.12 -4.11
CA ASP A 283 9.16 21.94 -4.96
C ASP A 283 7.69 21.54 -4.86
N PHE A 284 7.40 20.25 -4.59
CA PHE A 284 6.03 19.79 -4.36
C PHE A 284 5.41 20.40 -3.08
N LEU A 285 6.17 20.47 -1.98
CA LEU A 285 5.70 21.08 -0.73
C LEU A 285 5.74 22.62 -0.80
N TYR A 286 6.70 23.19 -1.52
CA TYR A 286 6.83 24.64 -1.70
C TYR A 286 5.74 25.20 -2.61
N ALA A 287 5.39 24.51 -3.70
CA ALA A 287 4.28 24.91 -4.57
C ALA A 287 2.92 24.85 -3.86
N ILE A 288 2.69 23.83 -3.02
CA ILE A 288 1.49 23.74 -2.18
C ILE A 288 1.47 24.87 -1.13
N ALA A 289 2.60 25.17 -0.49
CA ALA A 289 2.70 26.27 0.47
C ALA A 289 2.51 27.65 -0.18
N PHE A 290 3.01 27.84 -1.41
CA PHE A 290 2.88 29.09 -2.16
C PHE A 290 1.45 29.31 -2.68
N GLN A 291 0.75 28.26 -3.11
CA GLN A 291 -0.67 28.34 -3.47
C GLN A 291 -1.59 28.60 -2.28
N LEU A 292 -1.26 28.09 -1.09
CA LEU A 292 -2.02 28.37 0.13
C LEU A 292 -1.74 29.76 0.73
N SER A 293 -0.55 30.32 0.48
CA SER A 293 -0.20 31.69 0.91
C SER A 293 -0.74 32.79 -0.01
N SER A 294 -1.06 32.47 -1.26
CA SER A 294 -1.59 33.44 -2.26
C SER A 294 -3.12 33.49 -2.31
N SER A 295 -3.80 32.66 -1.52
CA SER A 295 -5.27 32.57 -1.45
C SER A 295 -5.89 33.22 -0.20
N ASN A 296 -5.16 34.05 0.54
CA ASN A 296 -5.76 34.96 1.53
C ASN A 296 -5.69 36.39 0.99
N PRO A 297 -6.85 37.03 0.70
CA PRO A 297 -6.89 38.46 0.40
C PRO A 297 -6.51 39.31 1.62
#